data_AF-A0A816IZZ9-F1
#
_entry.id   AF-A0A816IZZ9-F1
#
_cell.length_a   1.000
_cell.length_b   1.000
_cell.length_c   1.000
_cell.angle_alpha   90.00
_cell.angle_beta   90.00
_cell.angle_gamma   90.00
#
_symmetry.space_group_name_H-M   'P 1'
#
loop_
_entity.id
_entity.type
_entity.pdbx_description
1 polymer ?
#
loop_
_entity_poly.entity_id
_entity_poly.type
_entity_poly.pdbx_seq_one_letter_code
_entity_poly.pdbx_strand_id
1 'polypeptide(L)' 'MVVTIVRIESIDGSLSVYDSPVPSSSVSFTLVSEVRVIDLGREDSAWKKVKREEKKRGWAEKRGKWYWTEEETRMD' A
#
# COMPACT_ATOMS: atom_id res chain seq x y z
N MET A 1 -7.66 -12.01 -14.18
CA MET A 1 -6.82 -10.82 -13.87
C MET A 1 -5.93 -11.18 -12.69
N VAL A 2 -4.61 -10.95 -12.75
CA VAL A 2 -3.71 -11.17 -11.61
C VAL A 2 -3.73 -9.92 -10.74
N VAL A 3 -4.02 -10.08 -9.45
CA VAL A 3 -3.98 -8.99 -8.47
C VAL A 3 -2.90 -9.32 -7.46
N THR A 4 -1.88 -8.48 -7.35
CA THR A 4 -0.87 -8.61 -6.30
C THR A 4 -1.42 -8.07 -5.00
N ILE A 5 -1.70 -8.95 -4.04
CA ILE A 5 -1.98 -8.56 -2.66
C ILE A 5 -0.63 -8.30 -1.97
N VAL A 6 -0.61 -7.36 -1.03
CA VAL A 6 0.57 -6.98 -0.26
C VAL A 6 0.16 -6.95 1.19
N ARG A 7 0.87 -7.69 2.04
CA ARG A 7 0.67 -7.67 3.49
C ARG A 7 1.71 -6.77 4.13
N ILE A 8 1.28 -5.62 4.62
CA ILE A 8 2.23 -4.67 5.21
C ILE A 8 2.37 -4.98 6.69
N GLU A 9 3.54 -5.47 7.10
CA GLU A 9 3.94 -5.51 8.52
C GLU A 9 4.81 -4.29 8.79
N SER A 10 4.22 -3.21 9.30
CA SER A 10 4.97 -1.99 9.63
C SER A 10 5.94 -2.26 10.79
N ILE A 11 7.19 -1.78 10.67
CA ILE A 11 8.18 -1.88 11.75
C ILE A 11 7.82 -0.98 12.95
N ASP A 12 6.96 0.02 12.76
CA ASP A 12 6.58 1.05 13.75
C ASP A 12 5.07 1.04 14.08
N GLY A 13 4.38 -0.07 13.79
CA GLY A 13 2.97 -0.29 14.17
C GLY A 13 1.93 0.42 13.29
N SER A 14 2.31 1.42 12.49
CA SER A 14 1.44 2.05 11.50
C SER A 14 2.17 2.52 10.24
N LEU A 15 1.43 2.71 9.15
CA LEU A 15 1.93 3.22 7.88
C LEU A 15 0.90 4.21 7.30
N SER A 16 1.34 5.43 7.04
CA SER A 16 0.51 6.47 6.42
C SER A 16 0.43 6.30 4.90
N VAL A 17 -0.78 6.42 4.37
CA VAL A 17 -1.06 6.45 2.94
C VAL A 17 -1.54 7.83 2.56
N TYR A 18 -0.93 8.42 1.55
CA TYR A 18 -1.05 9.82 1.16
C TYR A 18 -1.81 9.97 -0.17
N ASP A 19 -2.42 11.12 -0.43
CA ASP A 19 -3.15 11.34 -1.69
C ASP A 19 -2.21 11.49 -2.90
N SER A 20 -0.97 11.92 -2.68
CA SER A 20 0.07 12.11 -3.69
C SER A 20 1.43 11.56 -3.23
N PRO A 21 2.34 11.20 -4.16
CA PRO A 21 3.67 10.66 -3.85
C PRO A 21 4.65 11.77 -3.45
N VAL A 22 4.26 12.60 -2.48
CA VAL A 22 5.09 13.69 -1.95
C VAL A 22 4.92 13.78 -0.44
N PRO A 23 5.98 14.08 0.33
CA PRO A 23 5.92 14.11 1.80
C PRO A 23 4.96 15.17 2.37
N SER A 24 4.69 16.23 1.61
CA SER A 24 3.78 17.33 1.96
C SER A 24 2.32 17.05 1.63
N SER A 25 2.00 15.87 1.08
CA SER A 25 0.62 15.50 0.77
C SER A 25 -0.18 15.21 2.04
N SER A 26 -1.50 15.39 1.96
CA SER A 26 -2.42 14.97 3.01
C SER A 26 -2.41 13.45 3.17
N VAL A 27 -2.51 12.99 4.41
CA VAL A 27 -2.75 11.58 4.72
C VAL A 27 -4.20 11.26 4.37
N SER A 28 -4.36 10.30 3.45
CA SER A 28 -5.65 9.78 3.01
C SER A 28 -6.20 8.78 4.04
N PHE A 29 -5.35 7.83 4.48
CA PHE A 29 -5.66 6.90 5.57
C PHE A 29 -4.40 6.29 6.17
N THR A 30 -4.53 5.70 7.34
CA THR A 30 -3.44 4.99 8.02
C THR A 30 -3.74 3.49 8.02
N LEU A 31 -2.70 2.71 7.71
CA LEU A 31 -2.68 1.27 7.83
C LEU A 31 -2.06 0.90 9.17
N VAL A 32 -2.70 0.01 9.91
CA VAL A 32 -2.12 -0.60 11.11
C VAL A 32 -1.45 -1.91 10.74
N SER A 33 -0.63 -2.46 11.63
CA SER A 33 0.04 -3.74 11.41
C SER A 33 -0.93 -4.83 10.94
N GLU A 34 -0.41 -5.76 10.12
CA GLU A 34 -1.12 -6.93 9.59
C GLU A 34 -2.26 -6.65 8.60
N VAL A 35 -2.36 -5.43 8.05
CA VAL A 35 -3.37 -5.12 7.03
C VAL A 35 -2.92 -5.59 5.64
N ARG A 36 -3.86 -6.20 4.90
CA ARG A 36 -3.72 -6.50 3.48
C ARG A 36 -4.15 -5.30 2.65
N VAL A 37 -3.32 -4.93 1.69
CA VAL A 37 -3.64 -3.96 0.63
C VAL A 37 -3.38 -4.59 -0.72
N ILE A 38 -3.93 -4.00 -1.77
CA ILE A 38 -3.69 -4.40 -3.15
C ILE A 38 -2.71 -3.41 -3.76
N ASP A 39 -1.68 -3.96 -4.38
CA ASP A 39 -0.75 -3.21 -5.20
C ASP A 39 -1.42 -2.77 -6.49
N LEU A 40 -1.27 -1.50 -6.86
CA LEU A 40 -1.81 -0.97 -8.12
C LEU A 40 -0.78 -0.93 -9.26
N GLY A 41 0.43 -1.44 -9.03
CA GLY A 41 1.52 -1.47 -10.02
C GLY A 41 2.06 -0.09 -10.40
N ARG A 42 1.62 0.99 -9.72
CA ARG A 42 2.10 2.35 -9.95
C ARG A 42 3.07 2.72 -8.85
N GLU A 43 4.30 2.97 -9.23
CA GLU A 43 5.38 3.33 -8.32
C GLU A 43 6.10 4.61 -8.74
N ASP A 44 6.68 5.27 -7.75
CA ASP A 44 7.66 6.33 -7.88
C ASP A 44 8.94 5.88 -7.12
N SER A 45 10.03 6.64 -7.23
CA SER A 45 11.34 6.28 -6.66
C SER A 45 11.26 5.93 -5.17
N ALA A 46 10.41 6.62 -4.41
CA ALA A 46 10.19 6.39 -2.98
C ALA A 46 8.77 5.96 -2.62
N TRP A 47 7.84 5.83 -3.57
CA TRP A 47 6.42 5.66 -3.29
C TRP A 47 5.82 4.49 -4.05
N LYS A 48 4.79 3.87 -3.47
CA LYS A 48 3.99 2.85 -4.15
C LYS A 48 2.51 3.11 -3.96
N LYS A 49 1.75 2.96 -5.04
CA LYS A 49 0.32 3.17 -5.00
C LYS A 49 -0.39 1.89 -4.55
N VAL A 50 -1.15 2.00 -3.47
CA VAL A 50 -1.88 0.89 -2.85
C VAL A 50 -3.37 1.21 -2.74
N LYS A 51 -4.22 0.18 -2.74
CA LYS A 51 -5.63 0.30 -2.35
C LYS A 51 -5.97 -0.69 -1.24
N ARG A 52 -6.79 -0.28 -0.28
CA ARG A 52 -7.36 -1.19 0.73
C ARG A 52 -8.73 -1.70 0.29
N GLU A 53 -9.56 -0.79 -0.20
CA GLU A 53 -10.92 -1.03 -0.67
C GLU A 53 -11.14 -0.19 -1.93
N GLU A 54 -12.21 -0.44 -2.69
CA GLU A 54 -12.47 0.24 -3.97
C GLU A 54 -12.41 1.78 -3.87
N LYS A 55 -12.82 2.33 -2.72
CA LYS A 55 -12.84 3.78 -2.44
C LYS A 55 -11.64 4.30 -1.62
N LYS A 56 -10.73 3.42 -1.15
CA LYS A 56 -9.58 3.82 -0.32
C LYS A 56 -8.27 3.43 -0.99
N ARG A 57 -7.67 4.38 -1.68
CA ARG A 57 -6.39 4.24 -2.41
C ARG A 57 -5.51 5.45 -2.21
N GLY A 58 -4.21 5.27 -2.27
CA GLY A 58 -3.25 6.35 -2.17
C GLY A 58 -1.81 5.84 -2.31
N TRP A 59 -0.86 6.65 -1.89
CA TRP A 59 0.57 6.43 -2.02
C TRP A 59 1.19 6.18 -0.66
N ALA A 60 1.88 5.06 -0.53
CA ALA A 60 2.64 4.75 0.66
C ALA A 60 4.15 4.86 0.38
N GLU A 61 4.89 5.41 1.33
CA GLU A 61 6.35 5.47 1.23
C GLU A 61 6.96 4.08 1.33
N LYS A 62 7.91 3.76 0.45
CA LYS A 62 8.75 2.54 0.50
C LYS A 62 9.77 2.60 1.64
N ARG A 63 9.46 3.24 2.77
CA ARG A 63 10.32 3.33 3.95
C ARG A 63 9.86 2.28 4.97
N GLY A 64 10.76 1.41 5.40
CA GLY A 64 10.49 0.33 6.36
C GLY A 64 10.68 -1.09 5.77
N LYS A 65 10.40 -2.12 6.57
CA LYS A 65 10.41 -3.53 6.12
C LYS A 65 9.04 -3.81 5.55
N TRP A 66 8.97 -3.82 4.23
CA TRP A 66 7.76 -4.18 3.51
C TRP A 66 7.85 -5.67 3.20
N TYR A 67 6.91 -6.45 3.72
CA TYR A 67 6.77 -7.85 3.35
C TYR A 67 5.79 -7.93 2.19
N TRP A 68 6.24 -8.44 1.05
CA TRP A 68 5.38 -8.65 -0.10
C TRP A 68 5.02 -10.12 -0.10
N THR A 69 3.73 -10.42 -0.05
CA THR A 69 3.25 -11.78 -0.31
C THR A 69 2.39 -11.67 -1.55
N GLU A 70 2.96 -12.02 -2.69
CA GLU A 70 2.22 -12.10 -3.94
C GLU A 70 1.21 -13.25 -3.84
N GLU A 71 -0.03 -12.96 -3.44
CA GLU A 71 -1.13 -13.90 -3.57
C GLU A 71 -1.79 -13.68 -4.94
N GLU A 72 -1.60 -14.62 -5.86
CA GLU A 72 -2.23 -14.63 -7.17
C GLU A 72 -3.73 -14.96 -7.00
N THR A 73 -4.57 -13.94 -6.81
CA THR A 73 -6.02 -14.17 -6.80
C THR A 73 -6.54 -14.20 -8.25
N ARG A 74 -6.87 -15.40 -8.75
CA ARG A 74 -7.69 -15.54 -9.96
C ARG A 74 -9.14 -15.19 -9.59
N MET A 75 -9.59 -14.01 -9.99
CA MET A 75 -11.03 -13.73 -10.09
C MET A 75 -11.50 -14.24 -11.46
N ASP A 76 -12.43 -15.20 -11.42
CA ASP A 76 -13.17 -15.77 -12.57
C ASP A 76 -14.22 -14.77 -13.08
#